data_AF-A0A945Y2P7-F1
#
_entry.id   AF-A0A945Y2P7-F1
#
_cell.length_a   1.000
_cell.length_b   1.000
_cell.length_c   1.000
_cell.angle_alpha   90.00
_cell.angle_beta   90.00
_cell.angle_gamma   90.00
#
_symmetry.space_group_name_H-M   'P 1'
#
loop_
_entity.id
_entity.type
_entity.pdbx_description
1 polymer ?
#
loop_
_entity_poly.entity_id
_entity_poly.type
_entity_poly.pdbx_seq_one_letter_code
_entity_poly.pdbx_strand_id
1 'polypeptide(L)'
;MTLDPATAAVYEANAREWTKARVGKDVSAAARLMARDPGEGPILDIGCGPGYFLAELPQGSIGLDPTAGFLELLGDRVPEALGIRGEAGALPIRSASIGGVLANAVYQHLHRHDLPMAFADLHRVLELDAPAEIIIFSGDSDMVYTDASDSFPGRGYSFWPADRFRDVLVGAGFLIESFEDRSGDEPPLLLAGVRRSHTLPDIVGSNMKLLICGLNPSVYSADVAVGFGRPGNRFWPAAIAAGLVTLDRNPRHALANHGIGMTDLVKRATRRADELSRDEYADGVARLDRLCAWLEPEAICMVGLAGWRAAVNPKAIAGWQEETLGGRPVYVMPSTSGLNAHSGLDDLADHLRMATN
;
A
#
# COMPACT_ATOMS: atom_id res chain seq x y z
N MET A 1 -2.50 -10.35 7.43
CA MET A 1 -3.46 -9.64 6.56
C MET A 1 -4.13 -10.67 5.71
N THR A 2 -5.21 -11.25 6.23
CA THR A 2 -5.90 -12.35 5.58
C THR A 2 -7.37 -12.04 5.42
N LEU A 3 -8.01 -12.67 4.44
CA LEU A 3 -9.45 -12.71 4.32
C LEU A 3 -10.06 -13.17 5.65
N ASP A 4 -11.12 -12.47 6.10
CA ASP A 4 -11.86 -12.89 7.29
C ASP A 4 -12.32 -14.35 7.16
N PRO A 5 -12.03 -15.24 8.14
CA PRO A 5 -12.35 -16.67 8.02
C PRO A 5 -13.84 -16.97 7.80
N ALA A 6 -14.74 -16.16 8.35
CA ALA A 6 -16.18 -16.35 8.12
C ALA A 6 -16.55 -16.04 6.66
N THR A 7 -16.02 -14.94 6.12
CA THR A 7 -16.16 -14.59 4.71
C THR A 7 -15.57 -15.67 3.79
N ALA A 8 -14.38 -16.19 4.11
CA ALA A 8 -13.75 -17.27 3.36
C ALA A 8 -14.61 -18.55 3.35
N ALA A 9 -15.18 -18.92 4.51
CA ALA A 9 -16.06 -20.08 4.62
C ALA A 9 -17.33 -19.93 3.77
N VAL A 10 -17.90 -18.71 3.69
CA VAL A 10 -19.06 -18.44 2.81
C VAL A 10 -18.71 -18.68 1.36
N TYR A 11 -17.57 -18.19 0.87
CA TYR A 11 -17.16 -18.42 -0.52
C TYR A 11 -16.86 -19.88 -0.81
N GLU A 12 -16.15 -20.57 0.08
CA GLU A 12 -15.81 -22.00 -0.10
C GLU A 12 -17.07 -22.87 -0.16
N ALA A 13 -18.07 -22.58 0.68
CA ALA A 13 -19.32 -23.34 0.70
C ALA A 13 -20.25 -23.05 -0.50
N ASN A 14 -20.11 -21.90 -1.16
CA ASN A 14 -21.10 -21.41 -2.13
C ASN A 14 -20.51 -21.05 -3.51
N ALA A 15 -19.27 -21.44 -3.83
CA ALA A 15 -18.60 -21.02 -5.07
C ALA A 15 -19.42 -21.30 -6.35
N ARG A 16 -20.10 -22.45 -6.42
CA ARG A 16 -20.91 -22.86 -7.59
C ARG A 16 -22.21 -22.05 -7.68
N GLU A 17 -22.91 -21.87 -6.57
CA GLU A 17 -24.14 -21.09 -6.45
C GLU A 17 -23.87 -19.61 -6.73
N TRP A 18 -22.77 -19.07 -6.19
CA TRP A 18 -22.28 -17.73 -6.47
C TRP A 18 -22.04 -17.55 -7.96
N THR A 19 -21.33 -18.49 -8.60
CA THR A 19 -21.04 -18.41 -10.03
C THR A 19 -22.31 -18.41 -10.87
N LYS A 20 -23.29 -19.28 -10.56
CA LYS A 20 -24.59 -19.32 -11.24
C LYS A 20 -25.40 -18.04 -11.05
N ALA A 21 -25.28 -17.39 -9.89
CA ALA A 21 -26.00 -16.16 -9.58
C ALA A 21 -25.40 -14.89 -10.21
N ARG A 22 -24.21 -14.96 -10.84
CA ARG A 22 -23.53 -13.81 -11.45
C ARG A 22 -23.20 -14.05 -12.94
N VAL A 23 -24.23 -14.27 -13.76
CA VAL A 23 -24.10 -14.36 -15.23
C VAL A 23 -24.10 -12.95 -15.84
N GLY A 24 -23.36 -12.75 -16.94
CA GLY A 24 -23.32 -11.46 -17.65
C GLY A 24 -22.56 -10.38 -16.90
N LYS A 25 -21.57 -10.76 -16.08
CA LYS A 25 -20.72 -9.83 -15.35
C LYS A 25 -20.08 -8.82 -16.31
N ASP A 26 -20.11 -7.54 -15.96
CA ASP A 26 -19.36 -6.52 -16.70
C ASP A 26 -17.85 -6.78 -16.52
N VAL A 27 -17.20 -7.11 -17.63
CA VAL A 27 -15.77 -7.42 -17.71
C VAL A 27 -14.96 -6.25 -18.32
N SER A 28 -15.56 -5.07 -18.48
CA SER A 28 -14.92 -3.88 -19.05
C SER A 28 -13.62 -3.46 -18.36
N ALA A 29 -13.40 -3.87 -17.10
CA ALA A 29 -12.15 -3.66 -16.38
C ALA A 29 -10.95 -4.32 -17.07
N ALA A 30 -11.14 -5.49 -17.71
CA ALA A 30 -10.07 -6.16 -18.46
C ALA A 30 -9.64 -5.30 -19.66
N ALA A 31 -10.60 -4.76 -20.42
CA ALA A 31 -10.32 -3.85 -21.52
C ALA A 31 -9.63 -2.55 -21.06
N ARG A 32 -10.06 -1.98 -19.91
CA ARG A 32 -9.40 -0.80 -19.32
C ARG A 32 -7.96 -1.07 -18.93
N LEU A 33 -7.66 -2.22 -18.33
CA LEU A 33 -6.30 -2.63 -18.03
C LEU A 33 -5.46 -2.78 -19.31
N MET A 34 -5.99 -3.48 -20.32
CA MET A 34 -5.27 -3.68 -21.59
C MET A 34 -4.99 -2.37 -22.33
N ALA A 35 -5.88 -1.39 -22.23
CA ALA A 35 -5.66 -0.06 -22.79
C ALA A 35 -4.51 0.72 -22.14
N ARG A 36 -3.99 0.27 -20.99
CA ARG A 36 -2.83 0.86 -20.29
C ARG A 36 -1.49 0.26 -20.68
N ASP A 37 -1.48 -0.67 -21.62
CA ASP A 37 -0.28 -1.33 -22.15
C ASP A 37 0.57 -1.99 -21.04
N PRO A 38 0.13 -3.15 -20.50
CA PRO A 38 0.85 -3.87 -19.45
C PRO A 38 2.18 -4.51 -19.89
N GLY A 39 2.65 -4.23 -21.12
CA GLY A 39 3.87 -4.82 -21.66
C GLY A 39 3.74 -6.32 -21.92
N GLU A 40 4.88 -7.02 -21.89
CA GLU A 40 4.96 -8.46 -22.22
C GLU A 40 4.88 -9.39 -20.99
N GLY A 41 4.91 -8.82 -19.78
CA GLY A 41 4.84 -9.59 -18.54
C GLY A 41 3.46 -10.22 -18.31
N PRO A 42 3.36 -11.28 -17.49
CA PRO A 42 2.07 -11.92 -17.20
C PRO A 42 1.14 -10.95 -16.45
N ILE A 43 -0.16 -11.06 -16.74
CA ILE A 43 -1.20 -10.32 -16.02
C ILE A 43 -1.72 -11.18 -14.87
N LEU A 44 -1.89 -10.58 -13.70
CA LEU A 44 -2.46 -11.22 -12.52
C LEU A 44 -3.89 -10.71 -12.24
N ASP A 45 -4.86 -11.62 -12.24
CA ASP A 45 -6.23 -11.38 -11.79
C ASP A 45 -6.34 -11.79 -10.30
N ILE A 46 -6.34 -10.79 -9.40
CA ILE A 46 -6.39 -10.98 -7.94
C ILE A 46 -7.86 -11.08 -7.49
N GLY A 47 -8.20 -12.17 -6.83
CA GLY A 47 -9.60 -12.51 -6.55
C GLY A 47 -10.32 -12.93 -7.82
N CYS A 48 -9.67 -13.76 -8.66
CA CYS A 48 -10.17 -14.10 -9.99
C CYS A 48 -11.54 -14.79 -9.98
N GLY A 49 -11.94 -15.37 -8.83
CA GLY A 49 -13.16 -16.14 -8.70
C GLY A 49 -13.20 -17.24 -9.78
N PRO A 50 -14.35 -17.45 -10.44
CA PRO A 50 -14.48 -18.48 -11.48
C PRO A 50 -13.90 -18.06 -12.84
N GLY A 51 -13.05 -17.02 -12.90
CA GLY A 51 -12.30 -16.63 -14.09
C GLY A 51 -13.02 -15.71 -15.08
N TYR A 52 -14.00 -14.91 -14.63
CA TYR A 52 -14.73 -14.00 -15.52
C TYR A 52 -13.83 -12.98 -16.22
N PHE A 53 -12.94 -12.32 -15.48
CA PHE A 53 -12.01 -11.34 -16.07
C PHE A 53 -10.85 -12.03 -16.77
N LEU A 54 -10.29 -13.09 -16.16
CA LEU A 54 -9.22 -13.86 -16.76
C LEU A 54 -9.52 -14.37 -18.18
N ALA A 55 -10.78 -14.72 -18.48
CA ALA A 55 -11.21 -15.14 -19.82
C ALA A 55 -11.05 -14.05 -20.91
N GLU A 56 -11.00 -12.78 -20.50
CA GLU A 56 -10.84 -11.62 -21.37
C GLU A 56 -9.39 -11.13 -21.44
N LEU A 57 -8.48 -11.74 -20.64
CA LEU A 57 -7.08 -11.38 -20.60
C LEU A 57 -6.24 -12.27 -21.53
N PRO A 58 -5.06 -11.81 -21.98
CA PRO A 58 -4.19 -12.58 -22.87
C PRO A 58 -3.80 -13.95 -22.28
N GLN A 59 -3.50 -14.90 -23.16
CA GLN A 59 -2.95 -16.20 -22.76
C GLN A 59 -1.66 -16.01 -21.93
N GLY A 60 -1.51 -16.83 -20.89
CA GLY A 60 -0.41 -16.70 -19.92
C GLY A 60 -0.75 -15.81 -18.71
N SER A 61 -1.97 -15.25 -18.67
CA SER A 61 -2.49 -14.60 -17.46
C SER A 61 -2.71 -15.60 -16.32
N ILE A 62 -2.55 -15.12 -15.09
CA ILE A 62 -2.55 -15.90 -13.86
C ILE A 62 -3.77 -15.49 -13.03
N GLY A 63 -4.56 -16.47 -12.58
CA GLY A 63 -5.64 -16.25 -11.61
C GLY A 63 -5.16 -16.53 -10.19
N LEU A 64 -5.49 -15.66 -9.23
CA LEU A 64 -5.23 -15.88 -7.81
C LEU A 64 -6.53 -15.76 -7.02
N ASP A 65 -6.87 -16.79 -6.23
CA ASP A 65 -8.05 -16.79 -5.36
C ASP A 65 -7.80 -17.68 -4.12
N PRO A 66 -8.27 -17.30 -2.92
CA PRO A 66 -8.15 -18.17 -1.74
C PRO A 66 -9.11 -19.38 -1.77
N THR A 67 -10.19 -19.30 -2.55
CA THR A 67 -11.30 -20.26 -2.58
C THR A 67 -11.00 -21.40 -3.55
N ALA A 68 -10.90 -22.64 -3.06
CA ALA A 68 -10.54 -23.76 -3.92
C ALA A 68 -11.63 -24.03 -4.97
N GLY A 69 -12.91 -23.98 -4.58
CA GLY A 69 -14.03 -24.15 -5.50
C GLY A 69 -14.07 -23.14 -6.65
N PHE A 70 -13.56 -21.92 -6.48
CA PHE A 70 -13.45 -20.96 -7.58
C PHE A 70 -12.32 -21.31 -8.54
N LEU A 71 -11.18 -21.80 -8.05
CA LEU A 71 -10.07 -22.23 -8.91
C LEU A 71 -10.42 -23.47 -9.74
N GLU A 72 -11.26 -24.39 -9.22
CA GLU A 72 -11.82 -25.48 -10.02
C GLU A 72 -12.68 -24.94 -11.19
N LEU A 73 -13.59 -24.00 -10.89
CA LEU A 73 -14.46 -23.38 -11.90
C LEU A 73 -13.68 -22.51 -12.90
N LEU A 74 -12.58 -21.91 -12.46
CA LEU A 74 -11.63 -21.24 -13.35
C LEU A 74 -11.06 -22.23 -14.36
N GLY A 75 -10.62 -23.41 -13.93
CA GLY A 75 -10.09 -24.45 -14.82
C GLY A 75 -11.11 -24.93 -15.87
N ASP A 76 -12.40 -24.97 -15.53
CA ASP A 76 -13.46 -25.28 -16.49
C ASP A 76 -13.65 -24.15 -17.53
N ARG A 77 -13.49 -22.88 -17.11
CA ARG A 77 -13.74 -21.70 -17.95
C ARG A 77 -12.54 -21.33 -18.83
N VAL A 78 -11.34 -21.38 -18.27
CA VAL A 78 -10.08 -21.01 -18.90
C VAL A 78 -9.06 -22.13 -18.65
N PRO A 79 -9.14 -23.26 -19.39
CA PRO A 79 -8.33 -24.45 -19.10
C PRO A 79 -6.81 -24.24 -19.14
N GLU A 80 -6.35 -23.24 -19.91
CA GLU A 80 -4.93 -22.89 -20.06
C GLU A 80 -4.44 -21.91 -18.97
N ALA A 81 -5.31 -21.46 -18.06
CA ALA A 81 -4.95 -20.53 -17.01
C ALA A 81 -4.13 -21.19 -15.90
N LEU A 82 -3.13 -20.47 -15.41
CA LEU A 82 -2.47 -20.83 -14.16
C LEU A 82 -3.28 -20.28 -12.97
N GLY A 83 -3.93 -21.16 -12.21
CA GLY A 83 -4.59 -20.83 -10.95
C GLY A 83 -3.65 -20.98 -9.75
N ILE A 84 -3.54 -19.95 -8.92
CA ILE A 84 -2.76 -19.95 -7.67
C ILE A 84 -3.71 -19.78 -6.49
N ARG A 85 -3.67 -20.71 -5.53
CA ARG A 85 -4.34 -20.51 -4.25
C ARG A 85 -3.55 -19.55 -3.38
N GLY A 86 -4.11 -18.38 -3.10
CA GLY A 86 -3.44 -17.33 -2.35
C GLY A 86 -4.35 -16.17 -1.99
N GLU A 87 -3.85 -15.27 -1.15
CA GLU A 87 -4.63 -14.15 -0.62
C GLU A 87 -4.10 -12.81 -1.11
N ALA A 88 -5.01 -11.85 -1.34
CA ALA A 88 -4.66 -10.50 -1.81
C ALA A 88 -3.79 -9.71 -0.82
N GLY A 89 -3.83 -10.06 0.48
CA GLY A 89 -3.00 -9.42 1.51
C GLY A 89 -1.55 -9.90 1.56
N ALA A 90 -1.23 -11.02 0.91
CA ALA A 90 0.11 -11.60 0.92
C ALA A 90 0.32 -12.45 -0.35
N LEU A 91 0.80 -11.79 -1.41
CA LEU A 91 0.93 -12.39 -2.73
C LEU A 91 2.13 -13.36 -2.79
N PRO A 92 1.92 -14.65 -3.07
CA PRO A 92 2.99 -15.67 -3.15
C PRO A 92 3.75 -15.59 -4.48
N ILE A 93 4.08 -14.37 -4.91
CA ILE A 93 4.64 -14.05 -6.21
C ILE A 93 5.97 -13.33 -6.00
N ARG A 94 6.96 -13.61 -6.86
CA ARG A 94 8.28 -12.97 -6.77
C ARG A 94 8.18 -11.46 -7.03
N SER A 95 9.15 -10.69 -6.57
CA SER A 95 9.17 -9.24 -6.85
C SER A 95 9.40 -8.96 -8.34
N ALA A 96 8.83 -7.87 -8.85
CA ALA A 96 8.97 -7.38 -10.22
C ALA A 96 8.84 -8.48 -11.29
N SER A 97 7.67 -9.12 -11.34
CA SER A 97 7.38 -10.24 -12.24
C SER A 97 6.05 -10.22 -12.94
N ILE A 98 5.21 -9.25 -12.60
CA ILE A 98 3.84 -9.12 -13.10
C ILE A 98 3.79 -7.85 -13.95
N GLY A 99 3.42 -8.00 -15.22
CA GLY A 99 3.32 -6.89 -16.18
C GLY A 99 2.04 -6.07 -16.01
N GLY A 100 0.99 -6.64 -15.40
CA GLY A 100 -0.20 -5.88 -15.05
C GLY A 100 -1.09 -6.61 -14.04
N VAL A 101 -1.95 -5.86 -13.34
CA VAL A 101 -2.89 -6.44 -12.36
C VAL A 101 -4.32 -6.00 -12.64
N LEU A 102 -5.25 -6.93 -12.53
CA LEU A 102 -6.66 -6.64 -12.34
C LEU A 102 -7.06 -7.08 -10.93
N ALA A 103 -7.71 -6.20 -10.17
CA ALA A 103 -8.23 -6.51 -8.85
C ALA A 103 -9.64 -5.94 -8.73
N ASN A 104 -10.64 -6.78 -9.05
CA ASN A 104 -12.04 -6.37 -9.01
C ASN A 104 -12.72 -6.83 -7.73
N ALA A 105 -13.04 -5.89 -6.85
CA ALA A 105 -13.84 -6.14 -5.66
C ALA A 105 -13.25 -7.29 -4.81
N VAL A 106 -11.93 -7.23 -4.54
CA VAL A 106 -11.21 -8.18 -3.69
C VAL A 106 -10.68 -7.52 -2.41
N TYR A 107 -10.13 -6.31 -2.52
CA TYR A 107 -9.45 -5.64 -1.41
C TYR A 107 -10.39 -5.10 -0.33
N GLN A 108 -11.68 -4.91 -0.62
CA GLN A 108 -12.67 -4.57 0.40
C GLN A 108 -12.87 -5.70 1.42
N HIS A 109 -12.39 -6.91 1.16
CA HIS A 109 -12.45 -8.00 2.14
C HIS A 109 -11.31 -7.96 3.17
N LEU A 110 -10.33 -7.08 2.99
CA LEU A 110 -9.28 -6.85 3.99
C LEU A 110 -9.76 -5.78 4.97
N HIS A 111 -9.34 -5.92 6.23
CA HIS A 111 -9.51 -4.86 7.21
C HIS A 111 -8.81 -3.58 6.72
N ARG A 112 -9.39 -2.41 6.96
CA ARG A 112 -8.88 -1.14 6.39
C ARG A 112 -7.41 -0.88 6.71
N HIS A 113 -7.00 -1.16 7.95
CA HIS A 113 -5.62 -0.96 8.39
C HIS A 113 -4.60 -1.89 7.71
N ASP A 114 -5.04 -2.95 7.03
CA ASP A 114 -4.18 -3.88 6.30
C ASP A 114 -3.96 -3.46 4.84
N LEU A 115 -4.82 -2.61 4.27
CA LEU A 115 -4.74 -2.26 2.85
C LEU A 115 -3.41 -1.59 2.45
N PRO A 116 -2.82 -0.67 3.23
CA PRO A 116 -1.51 -0.10 2.89
C PRO A 116 -0.44 -1.17 2.67
N MET A 117 -0.40 -2.18 3.52
CA MET A 117 0.59 -3.26 3.44
C MET A 117 0.27 -4.29 2.35
N ALA A 118 -1.01 -4.49 2.03
CA ALA A 118 -1.42 -5.28 0.86
C ALA A 118 -1.01 -4.57 -0.44
N PHE A 119 -1.19 -3.26 -0.54
CA PHE A 119 -0.74 -2.48 -1.69
C PHE A 119 0.79 -2.33 -1.76
N ALA A 120 1.49 -2.31 -0.62
CA ALA A 120 2.94 -2.43 -0.60
C ALA A 120 3.42 -3.77 -1.17
N ASP A 121 2.63 -4.84 -1.02
CA ASP A 121 2.90 -6.14 -1.63
C ASP A 121 2.53 -6.18 -3.12
N LEU A 122 1.43 -5.53 -3.52
CA LEU A 122 1.08 -5.30 -4.92
C LEU A 122 2.18 -4.52 -5.66
N HIS A 123 2.68 -3.44 -5.06
CA HIS A 123 3.82 -2.68 -5.58
C HIS A 123 5.05 -3.58 -5.76
N ARG A 124 5.32 -4.48 -4.81
CA ARG A 124 6.48 -5.37 -4.84
C ARG A 124 6.45 -6.33 -6.04
N VAL A 125 5.29 -6.91 -6.36
CA VAL A 125 5.17 -7.94 -7.42
C VAL A 125 5.11 -7.35 -8.83
N LEU A 126 4.62 -6.12 -8.97
CA LEU A 126 4.52 -5.42 -10.26
C LEU A 126 5.90 -5.02 -10.79
N GLU A 127 6.10 -5.19 -12.10
CA GLU A 127 7.24 -4.61 -12.82
C GLU A 127 7.19 -3.07 -12.75
N LEU A 128 8.33 -2.41 -12.94
CA LEU A 128 8.33 -0.95 -13.01
C LEU A 128 7.46 -0.50 -14.19
N ASP A 129 6.70 0.58 -13.98
CA ASP A 129 5.74 1.11 -14.95
C ASP A 129 4.60 0.15 -15.33
N ALA A 130 4.44 -0.99 -14.65
CA ALA A 130 3.31 -1.88 -14.87
C ALA A 130 1.99 -1.24 -14.37
N PRO A 131 0.89 -1.31 -15.15
CA PRO A 131 -0.41 -0.81 -14.75
C PRO A 131 -1.17 -1.79 -13.84
N ALA A 132 -2.11 -1.25 -13.07
CA ALA A 132 -3.11 -2.00 -12.36
C ALA A 132 -4.49 -1.34 -12.48
N GLU A 133 -5.53 -2.16 -12.62
CA GLU A 133 -6.93 -1.75 -12.59
C GLU A 133 -7.56 -2.28 -11.30
N ILE A 134 -7.91 -1.37 -10.39
CA ILE A 134 -8.40 -1.70 -9.04
C ILE A 134 -9.81 -1.16 -8.87
N ILE A 135 -10.72 -2.03 -8.43
CA ILE A 135 -12.11 -1.68 -8.15
C ILE A 135 -12.42 -2.09 -6.71
N ILE A 136 -12.91 -1.15 -5.91
CA ILE A 136 -13.21 -1.35 -4.48
C ILE A 136 -14.53 -0.66 -4.11
N PHE A 137 -15.12 -1.00 -2.97
CA PHE A 137 -16.38 -0.40 -2.52
C PHE A 137 -16.16 1.01 -1.96
N SER A 138 -17.01 1.96 -2.37
CA SER A 138 -16.99 3.36 -1.93
C SER A 138 -17.88 3.58 -0.71
N GLY A 139 -17.40 4.33 0.29
CA GLY A 139 -18.15 4.68 1.50
C GLY A 139 -17.28 4.73 2.76
N ASP A 140 -17.85 5.02 3.93
CA ASP A 140 -17.08 5.10 5.20
C ASP A 140 -17.67 4.21 6.31
N SER A 141 -17.90 2.93 5.99
CA SER A 141 -18.24 1.89 6.98
C SER A 141 -17.46 0.58 6.81
N ASP A 142 -17.27 -0.14 7.91
CA ASP A 142 -16.96 -1.57 7.91
C ASP A 142 -18.25 -2.31 8.23
N MET A 143 -18.66 -3.24 7.38
CA MET A 143 -19.95 -3.92 7.49
C MET A 143 -19.80 -5.42 7.30
N VAL A 144 -20.55 -6.18 8.10
CA VAL A 144 -20.81 -7.60 7.86
C VAL A 144 -22.28 -7.72 7.49
N TYR A 145 -22.57 -8.15 6.27
CA TYR A 145 -23.95 -8.36 5.85
C TYR A 145 -24.45 -9.67 6.46
N THR A 146 -25.27 -9.59 7.50
CA THR A 146 -25.80 -10.76 8.22
C THR A 146 -27.24 -11.09 7.85
N ASP A 147 -27.89 -10.23 7.07
CA ASP A 147 -29.28 -10.39 6.64
C ASP A 147 -29.40 -10.72 5.14
N ALA A 148 -30.63 -10.89 4.67
CA ALA A 148 -30.93 -11.31 3.30
C ALA A 148 -30.69 -10.23 2.23
N SER A 149 -30.17 -9.05 2.58
CA SER A 149 -29.80 -8.02 1.60
C SER A 149 -28.59 -8.42 0.75
N ASP A 150 -27.73 -9.31 1.26
CA ASP A 150 -26.67 -9.95 0.50
C ASP A 150 -27.10 -11.36 0.06
N SER A 151 -26.85 -11.72 -1.21
CA SER A 151 -27.22 -13.06 -1.74
C SER A 151 -26.49 -14.22 -1.05
N PHE A 152 -25.43 -13.91 -0.30
CA PHE A 152 -24.54 -14.80 0.44
C PHE A 152 -24.14 -14.13 1.77
N PRO A 153 -25.05 -14.10 2.77
CA PRO A 153 -24.81 -13.43 4.05
C PRO A 153 -23.66 -14.07 4.83
N GLY A 154 -23.08 -13.30 5.75
CA GLY A 154 -21.91 -13.66 6.55
C GLY A 154 -20.58 -13.12 6.00
N ARG A 155 -20.62 -12.30 4.95
CA ARG A 155 -19.43 -11.69 4.34
C ARG A 155 -19.16 -10.29 4.89
N GLY A 156 -17.90 -10.04 5.24
CA GLY A 156 -17.38 -8.75 5.68
C GLY A 156 -16.82 -7.92 4.53
N TYR A 157 -17.07 -6.61 4.60
CA TYR A 157 -16.57 -5.63 3.65
C TYR A 157 -16.17 -4.33 4.35
N SER A 158 -15.04 -3.77 3.91
CA SER A 158 -14.57 -2.43 4.22
C SER A 158 -14.81 -1.51 3.04
N PHE A 159 -15.66 -0.52 3.24
CA PHE A 159 -15.92 0.55 2.27
C PHE A 159 -14.84 1.63 2.40
N TRP A 160 -14.54 2.38 1.34
CA TRP A 160 -13.44 3.34 1.35
C TRP A 160 -13.87 4.75 0.96
N PRO A 161 -13.55 5.79 1.76
CA PRO A 161 -13.66 7.16 1.32
C PRO A 161 -12.71 7.42 0.16
N ALA A 162 -13.16 8.19 -0.83
CA ALA A 162 -12.41 8.42 -2.06
C ALA A 162 -11.05 9.08 -1.82
N ASP A 163 -10.98 10.05 -0.90
CA ASP A 163 -9.74 10.75 -0.52
C ASP A 163 -8.76 9.79 0.19
N ARG A 164 -9.23 9.01 1.16
CA ARG A 164 -8.41 8.01 1.87
C ARG A 164 -7.89 6.96 0.91
N PHE A 165 -8.72 6.47 -0.02
CA PHE A 165 -8.29 5.48 -1.00
C PHE A 165 -7.20 6.02 -1.93
N ARG A 166 -7.32 7.28 -2.38
CA ARG A 166 -6.27 7.97 -3.16
C ARG A 166 -4.96 8.07 -2.38
N ASP A 167 -5.02 8.46 -1.11
CA ASP A 167 -3.84 8.59 -0.26
C ASP A 167 -3.11 7.25 -0.07
N VAL A 168 -3.85 6.15 0.09
CA VAL A 168 -3.29 4.80 0.21
C VAL A 168 -2.65 4.33 -1.11
N LEU A 169 -3.26 4.64 -2.27
CA LEU A 169 -2.66 4.36 -3.58
C LEU A 169 -1.35 5.13 -3.77
N VAL A 170 -1.34 6.44 -3.47
CA VAL A 170 -0.14 7.27 -3.56
C VAL A 170 0.93 6.79 -2.57
N GLY A 171 0.54 6.50 -1.33
CA GLY A 171 1.43 5.95 -0.30
C GLY A 171 2.07 4.63 -0.70
N ALA A 172 1.33 3.75 -1.37
CA ALA A 172 1.84 2.50 -1.94
C ALA A 172 2.73 2.69 -3.19
N GLY A 173 2.96 3.93 -3.62
CA GLY A 173 3.88 4.23 -4.73
C GLY A 173 3.26 4.06 -6.11
N PHE A 174 1.94 4.29 -6.22
CA PHE A 174 1.24 4.29 -7.49
C PHE A 174 0.98 5.70 -8.01
N LEU A 175 1.19 5.89 -9.31
CA LEU A 175 0.67 7.03 -10.06
C LEU A 175 -0.78 6.72 -10.44
N ILE A 176 -1.70 7.61 -10.06
CA ILE A 176 -3.11 7.46 -10.42
C ILE A 176 -3.33 8.06 -11.82
N GLU A 177 -3.57 7.21 -12.81
CA GLU A 177 -3.82 7.63 -14.20
C GLU A 177 -5.30 7.93 -14.47
N SER A 178 -6.19 7.22 -13.79
CA SER A 178 -7.62 7.55 -13.76
C SER A 178 -8.21 7.18 -12.41
N PHE A 179 -9.23 7.94 -11.99
CA PHE A 179 -9.98 7.64 -10.79
C PHE A 179 -11.43 8.09 -10.98
N GLU A 180 -12.35 7.15 -10.82
CA GLU A 180 -13.78 7.39 -10.95
C GLU A 180 -14.47 7.04 -9.63
N ASP A 181 -15.23 7.99 -9.10
CA ASP A 181 -16.09 7.79 -7.94
C ASP A 181 -17.50 7.49 -8.43
N ARG A 182 -17.91 6.23 -8.25
CA ARG A 182 -19.25 5.73 -8.54
C ARG A 182 -19.98 5.36 -7.25
N SER A 183 -19.90 6.22 -6.25
CA SER A 183 -20.65 6.09 -4.99
C SER A 183 -22.18 6.06 -5.16
N GLY A 184 -22.70 6.44 -6.33
CA GLY A 184 -24.12 6.31 -6.68
C GLY A 184 -24.53 4.97 -7.27
N ASP A 185 -23.59 4.08 -7.59
CA ASP A 185 -23.88 2.74 -8.12
C ASP A 185 -24.35 1.79 -7.01
N GLU A 186 -24.93 0.65 -7.40
CA GLU A 186 -25.29 -0.44 -6.49
C GLU A 186 -24.56 -1.73 -6.91
N PRO A 187 -23.50 -2.16 -6.19
CA PRO A 187 -22.92 -1.53 -5.00
C PRO A 187 -22.16 -0.23 -5.34
N PRO A 188 -21.88 0.65 -4.35
CA PRO A 188 -21.10 1.87 -4.57
C PRO A 188 -19.63 1.53 -4.80
N LEU A 189 -19.01 2.11 -5.84
CA LEU A 189 -17.66 1.71 -6.29
C LEU A 189 -16.69 2.89 -6.41
N LEU A 190 -15.41 2.61 -6.18
CA LEU A 190 -14.27 3.42 -6.62
C LEU A 190 -13.49 2.59 -7.65
N LEU A 191 -13.22 3.20 -8.81
CA LEU A 191 -12.41 2.59 -9.87
C LEU A 191 -11.12 3.39 -10.01
N ALA A 192 -9.98 2.73 -9.88
CA ALA A 192 -8.67 3.34 -10.02
C ALA A 192 -7.83 2.59 -11.04
N GLY A 193 -7.44 3.30 -12.10
CA GLY A 193 -6.41 2.87 -13.02
C GLY A 193 -5.08 3.50 -12.60
N VAL A 194 -4.11 2.69 -12.23
CA VAL A 194 -2.86 3.15 -11.63
C VAL A 194 -1.65 2.53 -12.30
N ARG A 195 -0.47 3.15 -12.13
CA ARG A 195 0.81 2.64 -12.62
C ARG A 195 1.85 2.61 -11.51
N ARG A 196 2.61 1.51 -11.41
CA ARG A 196 3.69 1.41 -10.43
C ARG A 196 4.78 2.44 -10.73
N SER A 197 5.00 3.37 -9.81
CA SER A 197 6.11 4.33 -9.91
C SER A 197 7.43 3.74 -9.42
N HIS A 198 8.56 4.28 -9.88
CA HIS A 198 9.88 3.99 -9.31
C HIS A 198 10.05 4.69 -7.96
N THR A 199 9.59 4.03 -6.89
CA THR A 199 9.59 4.58 -5.52
C THR A 199 9.51 3.46 -4.47
N LEU A 200 9.33 3.82 -3.20
CA LEU A 200 9.05 2.93 -2.09
C LEU A 200 7.57 3.02 -1.69
N PRO A 201 6.90 1.89 -1.43
CA PRO A 201 5.61 1.91 -0.76
C PRO A 201 5.76 2.29 0.71
N ASP A 202 4.73 2.88 1.29
CA ASP A 202 4.59 3.06 2.73
C ASP A 202 4.55 1.69 3.43
N ILE A 203 5.26 1.59 4.55
CA ILE A 203 5.25 0.43 5.44
C ILE A 203 4.61 0.88 6.74
N VAL A 204 3.28 0.85 6.78
CA VAL A 204 2.47 1.45 7.85
C VAL A 204 1.33 0.52 8.26
N GLY A 205 0.86 0.67 9.49
CA GLY A 205 -0.27 -0.08 10.03
C GLY A 205 -0.86 0.66 11.23
N SER A 206 -1.88 0.08 11.87
CA SER A 206 -2.37 0.62 13.15
C SER A 206 -1.39 0.34 14.30
N ASN A 207 -1.51 1.10 15.39
CA ASN A 207 -0.73 0.92 16.62
C ASN A 207 0.79 1.13 16.45
N MET A 208 1.19 2.04 15.56
CA MET A 208 2.61 2.40 15.42
C MET A 208 3.08 3.21 16.62
N LYS A 209 4.19 2.80 17.24
CA LYS A 209 4.88 3.57 18.28
C LYS A 209 5.59 4.79 17.69
N LEU A 210 6.16 4.62 16.51
CA LEU A 210 6.83 5.70 15.81
C LEU A 210 6.68 5.53 14.31
N LEU A 211 6.21 6.58 13.65
CA LEU A 211 6.24 6.68 12.20
C LEU A 211 7.51 7.44 11.78
N ILE A 212 8.44 6.73 11.15
CA ILE A 212 9.63 7.35 10.56
C ILE A 212 9.24 7.94 9.20
N CYS A 213 9.46 9.24 9.03
CA CYS A 213 9.19 9.94 7.79
C CYS A 213 10.48 10.49 7.19
N GLY A 214 10.92 9.90 6.08
CA GLY A 214 12.00 10.44 5.25
C GLY A 214 11.53 11.62 4.41
N LEU A 215 12.47 12.33 3.78
CA LEU A 215 12.13 13.41 2.85
C LEU A 215 11.49 12.84 1.57
N ASN A 216 12.25 12.01 0.88
CA ASN A 216 11.85 11.30 -0.32
C ASN A 216 12.82 10.12 -0.56
N PRO A 217 12.40 9.07 -1.27
CA PRO A 217 13.26 7.94 -1.53
C PRO A 217 14.36 8.30 -2.52
N SER A 218 15.59 7.84 -2.25
CA SER A 218 16.64 7.86 -3.27
C SER A 218 16.42 6.73 -4.28
N VAL A 219 16.89 6.90 -5.52
CA VAL A 219 16.83 5.85 -6.56
C VAL A 219 17.34 4.49 -6.04
N TYR A 220 18.49 4.48 -5.35
CA TYR A 220 19.03 3.25 -4.75
C TYR A 220 18.06 2.60 -3.75
N SER A 221 17.41 3.42 -2.91
CA SER A 221 16.47 2.91 -1.91
C SER A 221 15.26 2.27 -2.60
N ALA A 222 14.75 2.90 -3.67
CA ALA A 222 13.70 2.34 -4.50
C ALA A 222 14.12 1.03 -5.19
N ASP A 223 15.34 0.94 -5.72
CA ASP A 223 15.88 -0.26 -6.38
C ASP A 223 15.97 -1.46 -5.44
N VAL A 224 16.42 -1.24 -4.20
CA VAL A 224 16.55 -2.31 -3.19
C VAL A 224 15.28 -2.50 -2.35
N ALA A 225 14.22 -1.72 -2.63
CA ALA A 225 12.95 -1.72 -1.90
C ALA A 225 13.09 -1.50 -0.36
N VAL A 226 14.08 -0.72 0.08
CA VAL A 226 14.32 -0.44 1.50
C VAL A 226 14.60 1.05 1.74
N GLY A 227 13.77 1.66 2.58
CA GLY A 227 13.97 3.03 3.10
C GLY A 227 15.32 3.17 3.77
N PHE A 228 16.00 4.29 3.54
CA PHE A 228 17.37 4.52 4.05
C PHE A 228 18.38 3.41 3.68
N GLY A 229 18.17 2.70 2.56
CA GLY A 229 18.92 1.47 2.25
C GLY A 229 20.39 1.64 1.86
N ARG A 230 20.85 2.85 1.50
CA ARG A 230 22.24 3.08 1.04
C ARG A 230 23.27 2.64 2.11
N PRO A 231 24.41 2.00 1.74
CA PRO A 231 25.43 1.56 2.69
C PRO A 231 25.97 2.66 3.62
N GLY A 232 26.07 3.90 3.15
CA GLY A 232 26.51 5.05 3.94
C GLY A 232 25.41 5.77 4.72
N ASN A 233 24.15 5.34 4.63
CA ASN A 233 23.08 5.91 5.45
C ASN A 233 23.11 5.25 6.85
N ARG A 234 23.02 6.07 7.89
CA ARG A 234 23.20 5.65 9.29
C ARG A 234 21.89 5.39 10.03
N PHE A 235 20.73 5.50 9.37
CA PHE A 235 19.44 5.28 10.01
C PHE A 235 19.34 3.90 10.66
N TRP A 236 19.58 2.82 9.91
CA TRP A 236 19.42 1.46 10.44
C TRP A 236 20.40 1.14 11.57
N PRO A 237 21.71 1.44 11.46
CA PRO A 237 22.63 1.32 12.59
C PRO A 237 22.17 2.13 13.82
N ALA A 238 21.70 3.36 13.62
CA ALA A 238 21.21 4.21 14.72
C ALA A 238 19.94 3.63 15.36
N ALA A 239 19.01 3.11 14.56
CA ALA A 239 17.78 2.50 15.03
C ALA A 239 18.04 1.21 15.83
N ILE A 240 19.02 0.40 15.42
CA ILE A 240 19.48 -0.76 16.20
C ILE A 240 20.12 -0.30 17.52
N ALA A 241 21.02 0.68 17.48
CA ALA A 241 21.66 1.21 18.68
C ALA A 241 20.65 1.84 19.66
N ALA A 242 19.59 2.47 19.13
CA ALA A 242 18.48 3.02 19.90
C ALA A 242 17.56 1.94 20.49
N GLY A 243 17.66 0.69 20.04
CA GLY A 243 16.77 -0.40 20.44
C GLY A 243 15.39 -0.35 19.78
N LEU A 244 15.22 0.46 18.73
CA LEU A 244 13.95 0.59 18.00
C LEU A 244 13.68 -0.57 17.05
N VAL A 245 14.73 -1.21 16.54
CA VAL A 245 14.63 -2.36 15.64
C VAL A 245 15.70 -3.40 15.95
N THR A 246 15.44 -4.66 15.62
CA THR A 246 16.39 -5.76 15.84
C THR A 246 17.07 -6.27 14.57
N LEU A 247 16.54 -5.95 13.39
CA LEU A 247 17.08 -6.38 12.11
C LEU A 247 17.46 -5.16 11.26
N ASP A 248 18.63 -5.21 10.63
CA ASP A 248 19.06 -4.22 9.64
C ASP A 248 18.20 -4.30 8.38
N ARG A 249 17.79 -3.15 7.85
CA ARG A 249 17.14 -3.02 6.54
C ARG A 249 15.88 -3.88 6.33
N ASN A 250 15.13 -4.16 7.39
CA ASN A 250 13.89 -4.93 7.30
C ASN A 250 12.68 -4.13 7.83
N PRO A 251 12.07 -3.27 7.00
CA PRO A 251 10.97 -2.40 7.42
C PRO A 251 9.70 -3.17 7.78
N ARG A 252 9.43 -4.29 7.10
CA ARG A 252 8.27 -5.16 7.43
C ARG A 252 8.42 -5.77 8.83
N HIS A 253 9.62 -6.23 9.18
CA HIS A 253 9.92 -6.71 10.53
C HIS A 253 9.86 -5.60 11.57
N ALA A 254 10.34 -4.39 11.23
CA ALA A 254 10.27 -3.21 12.09
C ALA A 254 8.83 -2.84 12.45
N LEU A 255 7.93 -2.81 11.47
CA LEU A 255 6.52 -2.55 11.69
C LEU A 255 5.88 -3.66 12.54
N ALA A 256 6.03 -4.93 12.11
CA ALA A 256 5.31 -6.05 12.71
C ALA A 256 5.75 -6.38 14.14
N ASN A 257 7.01 -6.15 14.50
CA ASN A 257 7.56 -6.59 15.80
C ASN A 257 7.88 -5.43 16.74
N HIS A 258 8.08 -4.23 16.21
CA HIS A 258 8.53 -3.08 17.00
C HIS A 258 7.59 -1.87 16.92
N GLY A 259 6.57 -1.92 16.06
CA GLY A 259 5.64 -0.79 15.86
C GLY A 259 6.29 0.40 15.17
N ILE A 260 7.36 0.17 14.39
CA ILE A 260 8.09 1.21 13.67
C ILE A 260 7.63 1.23 12.21
N GLY A 261 6.81 2.22 11.87
CA GLY A 261 6.36 2.48 10.50
C GLY A 261 7.36 3.31 9.71
N MET A 262 7.27 3.25 8.39
CA MET A 262 8.12 4.03 7.48
C MET A 262 7.30 4.62 6.32
N THR A 263 7.50 5.89 6.07
CA THR A 263 6.95 6.62 4.92
C THR A 263 7.94 7.69 4.46
N ASP A 264 7.57 8.40 3.40
CA ASP A 264 8.27 9.56 2.90
C ASP A 264 7.27 10.72 2.74
N LEU A 265 7.75 11.93 3.02
CA LEU A 265 6.98 13.15 2.82
C LEU A 265 6.58 13.29 1.34
N VAL A 266 7.54 13.11 0.44
CA VAL A 266 7.32 13.09 -1.01
C VAL A 266 7.62 11.70 -1.57
N LYS A 267 6.64 11.10 -2.25
CA LYS A 267 6.79 9.76 -2.84
C LYS A 267 7.61 9.74 -4.12
N ARG A 268 7.89 10.87 -4.77
CA ARG A 268 8.72 10.89 -5.99
C ARG A 268 10.17 10.59 -5.65
N ALA A 269 10.74 9.54 -6.25
CA ALA A 269 12.17 9.28 -6.13
C ALA A 269 12.97 10.33 -6.92
N THR A 270 14.02 10.86 -6.31
CA THR A 270 14.91 11.83 -6.98
C THR A 270 16.37 11.40 -6.86
N ARG A 271 17.22 11.92 -7.76
CA ARG A 271 18.68 11.73 -7.61
C ARG A 271 19.22 12.63 -6.52
N ARG A 272 18.66 13.84 -6.37
CA ARG A 272 19.01 14.80 -5.34
C ARG A 272 17.77 15.40 -4.66
N ALA A 273 17.88 15.67 -3.36
CA ALA A 273 16.80 16.23 -2.55
C ALA A 273 16.41 17.68 -2.91
N ASP A 274 17.27 18.41 -3.64
CA ASP A 274 17.04 19.78 -4.11
C ASP A 274 16.13 19.84 -5.36
N GLU A 275 15.71 18.69 -5.90
CA GLU A 275 14.79 18.59 -7.05
C GLU A 275 13.30 18.69 -6.66
N LEU A 276 12.98 18.86 -5.38
CA LEU A 276 11.60 18.91 -4.87
C LEU A 276 11.09 20.35 -4.76
N SER A 277 9.87 20.57 -5.26
CA SER A 277 9.20 21.88 -5.18
C SER A 277 8.56 22.11 -3.80
N ARG A 278 8.18 23.36 -3.51
CA ARG A 278 7.41 23.69 -2.29
C ARG A 278 6.02 23.07 -2.30
N ASP A 279 5.40 23.00 -3.46
CA ASP A 279 4.06 22.42 -3.62
C ASP A 279 4.09 20.91 -3.34
N GLU A 280 5.13 20.21 -3.81
CA GLU A 280 5.33 18.80 -3.50
C GLU A 280 5.46 18.55 -1.99
N TYR A 281 6.13 19.45 -1.27
CA TYR A 281 6.22 19.37 0.18
C TYR A 281 4.88 19.64 0.87
N ALA A 282 4.13 20.63 0.41
CA ALA A 282 2.81 20.96 0.98
C ALA A 282 1.81 19.80 0.78
N ASP A 283 1.77 19.22 -0.42
CA ASP A 283 0.95 18.04 -0.74
C ASP A 283 1.37 16.84 0.11
N GLY A 284 2.68 16.64 0.28
CA GLY A 284 3.26 15.62 1.14
C GLY A 284 2.82 15.75 2.60
N VAL A 285 2.87 16.97 3.16
CA VAL A 285 2.40 17.25 4.52
C VAL A 285 0.91 16.98 4.64
N ALA A 286 0.10 17.42 3.69
CA ALA A 286 -1.36 17.21 3.73
C ALA A 286 -1.73 15.73 3.69
N ARG A 287 -1.05 14.93 2.85
CA ARG A 287 -1.23 13.46 2.84
C ARG A 287 -0.80 12.84 4.16
N LEU A 288 0.36 13.23 4.70
CA LEU A 288 0.90 12.69 5.94
C LEU A 288 0.01 13.04 7.14
N ASP A 289 -0.55 14.25 7.17
CA ASP A 289 -1.52 14.69 8.19
C ASP A 289 -2.76 13.78 8.21
N ARG A 290 -3.36 13.53 7.04
CA ARG A 290 -4.51 12.60 6.91
C ARG A 290 -4.15 11.16 7.26
N LEU A 291 -2.96 10.70 6.88
CA LEU A 291 -2.46 9.37 7.24
C LEU A 291 -2.31 9.23 8.76
N CYS A 292 -1.74 10.22 9.43
CA CYS A 292 -1.56 10.23 10.88
C CYS A 292 -2.87 10.39 11.63
N ALA A 293 -3.82 11.16 11.10
CA ALA A 293 -5.16 11.28 11.67
C ALA A 293 -5.93 9.95 11.64
N TRP A 294 -5.66 9.10 10.63
CA TRP A 294 -6.30 7.80 10.48
C TRP A 294 -5.58 6.68 11.22
N LEU A 295 -4.26 6.55 11.07
CA LEU A 295 -3.50 5.44 11.66
C LEU A 295 -3.00 5.71 13.09
N GLU A 296 -3.12 6.95 13.55
CA GLU A 296 -2.86 7.41 14.92
C GLU A 296 -1.53 6.91 15.52
N PRO A 297 -0.36 7.09 14.86
CA PRO A 297 0.93 6.71 15.46
C PRO A 297 1.15 7.44 16.79
N GLU A 298 1.82 6.85 17.77
CA GLU A 298 2.14 7.52 19.04
C GLU A 298 2.94 8.82 18.82
N ALA A 299 3.90 8.81 17.90
CA ALA A 299 4.62 9.98 17.43
C ALA A 299 5.09 9.84 15.97
N ILE A 300 5.47 10.96 15.36
CA ILE A 300 6.14 11.00 14.04
C ILE A 300 7.59 11.48 14.24
N CYS A 301 8.55 10.77 13.63
CA CYS A 301 9.94 11.22 13.54
C CYS A 301 10.29 11.64 12.11
N MET A 302 10.42 12.95 11.89
CA MET A 302 10.86 13.53 10.62
C MET A 302 12.39 13.45 10.53
N VAL A 303 12.89 12.68 9.56
CA VAL A 303 14.34 12.48 9.34
C VAL A 303 14.87 13.54 8.38
N GLY A 304 15.53 14.55 8.93
CA GLY A 304 16.08 15.68 8.19
C GLY A 304 15.18 16.92 8.26
N LEU A 305 15.77 18.05 8.64
CA LEU A 305 15.03 19.30 8.88
C LEU A 305 14.58 20.00 7.60
N ALA A 306 15.16 19.68 6.44
CA ALA A 306 14.95 20.45 5.21
C ALA A 306 13.49 20.47 4.75
N GLY A 307 12.84 19.29 4.67
CA GLY A 307 11.44 19.19 4.27
C GLY A 307 10.51 19.87 5.27
N TRP A 308 10.71 19.60 6.57
CA TRP A 308 9.92 20.23 7.62
C TRP A 308 10.05 21.77 7.63
N ARG A 309 11.26 22.29 7.41
CA ARG A 309 11.50 23.74 7.30
C ARG A 309 10.88 24.36 6.07
N ALA A 310 10.89 23.64 4.95
CA ALA A 310 10.31 24.13 3.70
C ALA A 310 8.78 24.15 3.75
N ALA A 311 8.18 23.16 4.41
CA ALA A 311 6.75 22.90 4.36
C ALA A 311 5.97 23.50 5.55
N VAL A 312 6.54 23.48 6.75
CA VAL A 312 5.83 23.76 8.00
C VAL A 312 6.46 24.92 8.74
N ASN A 313 7.72 24.78 9.18
CA ASN A 313 8.34 25.75 10.08
C ASN A 313 9.79 26.08 9.66
N PRO A 314 10.02 27.20 8.97
CA PRO A 314 11.35 27.61 8.49
C PRO A 314 12.41 27.77 9.59
N LYS A 315 11.99 27.93 10.85
CA LYS A 315 12.86 28.12 12.02
C LYS A 315 13.03 26.86 12.87
N ALA A 316 12.44 25.72 12.45
CA ALA A 316 12.51 24.48 13.20
C ALA A 316 13.95 24.09 13.55
N ILE A 317 14.15 23.62 14.78
CA ILE A 317 15.36 22.99 15.27
C ILE A 317 15.07 21.52 15.58
N ALA A 318 16.11 20.70 15.71
CA ALA A 318 15.94 19.30 16.06
C ALA A 318 15.32 19.16 17.47
N GLY A 319 14.45 18.16 17.65
CA GLY A 319 13.67 17.94 18.87
C GLY A 319 12.17 17.89 18.63
N TRP A 320 11.40 17.91 19.71
CA TRP A 320 9.94 18.02 19.69
C TRP A 320 9.50 19.37 19.12
N GLN A 321 8.46 19.35 18.29
CA GLN A 321 7.88 20.53 17.65
C GLN A 321 6.56 20.93 18.33
N GLU A 322 6.17 22.20 18.19
CA GLU A 322 4.84 22.67 18.63
C GLU A 322 3.74 22.22 17.67
N GLU A 323 4.07 22.10 16.37
CA GLU A 323 3.16 21.63 15.34
C GLU A 323 2.95 20.11 15.41
N THR A 324 1.76 19.67 15.00
CA THR A 324 1.35 18.26 15.00
C THR A 324 0.99 17.81 13.59
N LEU A 325 0.91 16.49 13.38
CA LEU A 325 0.38 15.88 12.16
C LEU A 325 -0.72 14.90 12.55
N GLY A 326 -1.94 15.12 12.06
CA GLY A 326 -3.12 14.34 12.44
C GLY A 326 -3.40 14.41 13.95
N GLY A 327 -3.04 15.52 14.59
CA GLY A 327 -3.11 15.68 16.05
C GLY A 327 -2.06 14.89 16.84
N ARG A 328 -1.08 14.29 16.17
CA ARG A 328 -0.01 13.47 16.77
C ARG A 328 1.29 14.27 16.91
N PRO A 329 2.08 14.06 17.97
CA PRO A 329 3.29 14.84 18.23
C PRO A 329 4.38 14.55 17.19
N VAL A 330 5.12 15.59 16.81
CA VAL A 330 6.19 15.52 15.81
C VAL A 330 7.55 15.77 16.46
N TYR A 331 8.48 14.86 16.22
CA TYR A 331 9.89 14.99 16.50
C TYR A 331 10.65 15.19 15.21
N VAL A 332 11.58 16.15 15.15
CA VAL A 332 12.43 16.37 13.97
C VAL A 332 13.88 16.07 14.34
N MET A 333 14.57 15.25 13.54
CA MET A 333 15.97 14.90 13.78
C MET A 333 16.87 15.25 12.59
N PRO A 334 18.21 15.37 12.79
CA PRO A 334 19.16 15.57 11.70
C PRO A 334 19.09 14.48 10.62
N SER A 335 19.59 14.78 9.42
CA SER A 335 19.63 13.80 8.34
C SER A 335 20.58 12.66 8.69
N THR A 336 20.14 11.43 8.46
CA THR A 336 20.91 10.18 8.63
C THR A 336 21.86 9.89 7.47
N SER A 337 21.85 10.71 6.41
CA SER A 337 22.76 10.59 5.28
C SER A 337 24.21 10.65 5.74
N GLY A 338 25.08 9.79 5.19
CA GLY A 338 26.52 9.83 5.46
C GLY A 338 27.20 11.13 5.02
N LEU A 339 26.56 11.92 4.15
CA LEU A 339 27.03 13.25 3.75
C LEU A 339 26.87 14.30 4.88
N ASN A 340 26.03 14.04 5.88
CA ASN A 340 25.87 14.92 7.03
C ASN A 340 27.00 14.68 8.04
N ALA A 341 28.06 15.48 7.97
CA ALA A 341 29.21 15.37 8.87
C ALA A 341 28.93 15.83 10.32
N HIS A 342 27.80 16.50 10.58
CA HIS A 342 27.53 17.16 11.87
C HIS A 342 26.95 16.26 12.95
N SER A 343 26.33 15.12 12.57
CA SER A 343 25.72 14.18 13.51
C SER A 343 26.43 12.83 13.44
N GLY A 344 26.91 12.34 14.58
CA GLY A 344 27.50 11.02 14.74
C GLY A 344 26.45 9.91 14.84
N LEU A 345 26.88 8.64 14.90
CA LEU A 345 25.96 7.52 15.07
C LEU A 345 25.23 7.57 16.43
N ASP A 346 25.97 7.86 17.51
CA ASP A 346 25.40 7.92 18.86
C ASP A 346 24.39 9.07 19.00
N ASP A 347 24.70 10.23 18.43
CA ASP A 347 23.78 11.39 18.36
C ASP A 347 22.47 11.05 17.64
N LEU A 348 22.54 10.35 16.50
CA LEU A 348 21.35 9.89 15.79
C LEU A 348 20.55 8.85 16.59
N ALA A 349 21.24 7.96 17.32
CA ALA A 349 20.58 6.99 18.19
C ALA A 349 19.88 7.66 19.39
N ASP A 350 20.48 8.69 19.97
CA ASP A 350 19.87 9.48 21.05
C ASP A 350 18.62 10.20 20.57
N HIS A 351 18.65 10.84 19.40
CA HIS A 351 17.46 11.42 18.77
C HIS A 351 16.33 10.40 18.60
N LEU A 352 16.65 9.20 18.14
CA LEU A 352 15.66 8.13 17.96
C LEU A 352 15.07 7.64 19.30
N ARG A 353 15.87 7.54 20.36
CA ARG A 353 15.37 7.23 21.72
C ARG A 353 14.45 8.32 22.25
N MET A 354 14.82 9.59 22.03
CA MET A 354 14.01 10.73 22.46
C MET A 354 12.65 10.79 21.76
N ALA A 355 12.58 10.38 20.49
CA ALA A 355 11.34 10.40 19.71
C ALA A 355 10.32 9.35 20.17
N THR A 356 10.72 8.36 20.99
CA THR A 356 9.86 7.29 21.51
C THR A 356 9.57 7.38 23.01
N ASN A 357 10.09 8.40 23.70
CA ASN A 357 9.98 8.56 25.15
C ASN A 357 8.85 9.51 25.56
#